data_AF-A0A9D0G9B3-F1
#
_entry.id   AF-A0A9D0G9B3-F1
#
_cell.length_a   1.000
_cell.length_b   1.000
_cell.length_c   1.000
_cell.angle_alpha   90.00
_cell.angle_beta   90.00
_cell.angle_gamma   90.00
#
_symmetry.space_group_name_H-M   'P 1'
#
loop_
_entity.id
_entity.type
_entity.pdbx_description
1 polymer ?
#
loop_
_entity_poly.entity_id
_entity_poly.type
_entity_poly.pdbx_seq_one_letter_code
_entity_poly.pdbx_strand_id
1 'polypeptide(L)'
;MTEQEKIEVEIKEPTEETPEQVEVEVTVTDDAITRPEDKFKPGRTTKQLKEALRQAESFAQALSEALQGRGNVVMVRVNDEALAHLDMLVEAEITKSRSESAAFLISEGIKANQALFDKIRAITEQIMELREQLRREVALTADEDEDNAEEDTPSPVD
;
A
#
# COMPACT_ATOMS: atom_id res chain seq x y z
N MET A 1 -1.27 1.95 58.79
CA MET A 1 0.17 2.22 58.67
C MET A 1 0.56 1.91 57.24
N THR A 2 0.95 2.98 56.57
CA THR A 2 1.19 3.16 55.14
C THR A 2 2.63 2.78 54.78
N GLU A 3 2.82 2.07 53.69
CA GLU A 3 4.05 2.16 52.89
C GLU A 3 3.68 1.90 51.43
N GLN A 4 3.43 3.01 50.71
CA GLN A 4 3.36 3.03 49.26
C GLN A 4 4.75 3.42 48.76
N GLU A 5 5.46 2.48 48.16
CA GLU A 5 6.75 2.71 47.54
C GLU A 5 6.54 3.48 46.24
N LYS A 6 6.85 4.78 46.27
CA LYS A 6 6.73 5.71 45.17
C LYS A 6 7.87 5.46 44.19
N ILE A 7 7.61 4.72 43.12
CA ILE A 7 8.55 4.56 42.00
C ILE A 7 8.49 5.84 41.16
N GLU A 8 9.51 6.67 41.33
CA GLU A 8 9.72 7.90 40.57
C GLU A 8 10.33 7.54 39.21
N VAL A 9 9.50 7.46 38.17
CA VAL A 9 9.96 7.25 36.80
C VAL A 9 10.45 8.58 36.26
N GLU A 10 11.76 8.77 36.30
CA GLU A 10 12.45 9.90 35.68
C GLU A 10 12.34 9.76 34.16
N ILE A 11 11.41 10.52 33.56
CA ILE A 11 11.26 10.64 32.11
C ILE A 11 12.44 11.46 31.60
N LYS A 12 13.50 10.79 31.16
CA LYS A 12 14.52 11.43 30.33
C LYS A 12 13.88 11.79 28.99
N GLU A 13 13.75 13.09 28.74
CA GLU A 13 13.41 13.63 27.43
C GLU A 13 14.38 13.03 26.38
N PRO A 14 13.89 12.46 25.27
CA PRO A 14 14.77 12.04 24.19
C PRO A 14 15.32 13.30 23.53
N THR A 15 16.60 13.56 23.75
CA THR A 15 17.39 14.58 23.07
C THR A 15 17.20 14.43 21.56
N GLU A 16 16.77 15.50 20.89
CA GLU A 16 16.75 15.60 19.43
C GLU A 16 18.19 15.52 18.90
N GLU A 17 18.68 14.31 18.68
CA GLU A 17 19.83 14.08 17.83
C GLU A 17 19.35 14.12 16.38
N THR A 18 19.60 15.26 15.74
CA THR A 18 19.59 15.43 14.28
C THR A 18 20.20 14.20 13.61
N PRO A 19 19.53 13.55 12.62
CA PRO A 19 20.12 12.42 11.93
C PRO A 19 21.38 12.88 11.20
N GLU A 20 22.52 12.43 11.69
CA GLU A 20 23.80 12.52 11.03
C GLU A 20 23.65 11.89 9.64
N GLN A 21 23.88 12.70 8.60
CA GLN A 21 23.84 12.24 7.23
C GLN A 21 24.99 11.25 7.06
N VAL A 22 24.67 9.96 7.07
CA VAL A 22 25.58 8.93 6.59
C VAL A 22 25.71 9.13 5.08
N GLU A 23 26.70 9.91 4.68
CA GLU A 23 27.24 9.87 3.33
C GLU A 23 27.78 8.45 3.11
N VAL A 24 26.99 7.62 2.45
CA VAL A 24 27.50 6.37 1.87
C VAL A 24 28.40 6.79 0.72
N GLU A 25 29.67 7.02 1.03
CA GLU A 25 30.73 7.11 0.05
C GLU A 25 30.84 5.73 -0.61
N VAL A 26 30.18 5.55 -1.75
CA VAL A 26 30.43 4.41 -2.61
C VAL A 26 31.82 4.62 -3.21
N THR A 27 32.85 4.20 -2.48
CA THR A 27 34.17 3.95 -3.06
C THR A 27 34.01 2.82 -4.07
N VAL A 28 33.78 3.19 -5.33
CA VAL A 28 33.98 2.29 -6.46
C VAL A 28 35.48 2.00 -6.49
N THR A 29 35.88 0.87 -5.89
CA THR A 29 37.21 0.32 -6.08
C THR A 29 37.36 0.00 -7.57
N ASP A 30 38.24 0.76 -8.21
CA ASP A 30 38.56 0.77 -9.64
C ASP A 30 39.38 -0.49 -10.02
N ASP A 31 38.86 -1.68 -9.70
CA ASP A 31 39.54 -2.94 -10.01
C ASP A 31 39.14 -3.46 -11.39
N ALA A 32 40.09 -3.25 -12.31
CA ALA A 32 40.29 -3.98 -13.55
C ALA A 32 39.19 -3.95 -14.61
N ILE A 33 39.05 -2.79 -15.27
CA ILE A 33 38.74 -2.77 -16.71
C ILE A 33 40.05 -2.48 -17.44
N THR A 34 40.71 -3.54 -17.90
CA THR A 34 41.75 -3.44 -18.93
C THR A 34 41.19 -2.66 -20.11
N ARG A 35 41.73 -1.46 -20.31
CA ARG A 35 41.40 -0.53 -21.39
C ARG A 35 41.87 -1.15 -22.72
N PRO A 36 40.99 -1.54 -23.67
CA PRO A 36 41.41 -1.60 -25.04
C PRO A 36 41.56 -0.16 -25.51
N GLU A 37 42.77 0.22 -25.90
CA GLU A 37 43.12 1.47 -26.58
C GLU A 37 42.35 1.53 -27.92
N ASP A 38 41.06 1.87 -27.89
CA ASP A 38 40.30 2.11 -29.12
C ASP A 38 40.04 3.60 -29.34
N LYS A 39 40.42 4.03 -30.53
CA LYS A 39 40.58 5.42 -30.93
C LYS A 39 39.22 6.12 -30.90
N PHE A 40 39.05 7.10 -30.02
CA PHE A 40 37.87 7.97 -30.05
C PHE A 40 37.86 8.79 -31.34
N LYS A 41 37.12 8.30 -32.35
CA LYS A 41 36.80 9.05 -33.57
C LYS A 41 35.63 9.99 -33.25
N PRO A 42 35.77 11.32 -33.44
CA PRO A 42 34.69 12.26 -33.19
C PRO A 42 33.68 12.12 -34.33
N GLY A 43 32.61 11.37 -34.07
CA GLY A 43 31.61 11.08 -35.09
C GLY A 43 30.48 10.19 -34.60
N ARG A 44 30.10 10.28 -33.31
CA ARG A 44 28.89 9.62 -32.84
C ARG A 44 27.71 10.42 -33.35
N THR A 45 27.17 10.00 -34.48
CA THR A 45 26.00 10.62 -35.11
C THR A 45 24.86 10.70 -34.09
N THR A 46 24.15 11.83 -34.09
CA THR A 46 22.99 12.11 -33.22
C THR A 46 21.95 10.98 -33.21
N LYS A 47 21.93 10.13 -34.24
CA LYS A 47 21.11 8.92 -34.34
C LYS A 47 21.46 7.84 -33.31
N GLN A 48 22.75 7.55 -33.08
CA GLN A 48 23.17 6.51 -32.14
C GLN A 48 22.95 6.93 -30.67
N LEU A 49 23.10 8.21 -30.35
CA LEU A 49 22.77 8.75 -29.04
C LEU A 49 21.25 8.71 -28.80
N LYS A 50 20.45 9.04 -29.82
CA LYS A 50 18.99 8.96 -29.77
C LYS A 50 18.48 7.53 -29.61
N GLU A 51 19.18 6.56 -30.20
CA GLU A 51 18.86 5.13 -30.05
C GLU A 51 19.17 4.62 -28.64
N ALA A 52 20.30 4.99 -28.07
CA ALA A 52 20.63 4.70 -26.67
C ALA A 52 19.64 5.34 -25.68
N LEU A 53 19.22 6.59 -25.93
CA LEU A 53 18.19 7.26 -25.12
C LEU A 53 16.83 6.55 -25.23
N ARG A 54 16.41 6.15 -26.43
CA ARG A 54 15.18 5.37 -26.62
C ARG A 54 15.22 4.03 -25.92
N GLN A 55 16.39 3.39 -25.88
CA GLN A 55 16.54 2.12 -25.20
C GLN A 55 16.50 2.28 -23.67
N ALA A 56 17.09 3.36 -23.15
CA ALA A 56 16.96 3.74 -21.74
C ALA A 56 15.51 4.09 -21.37
N GLU A 57 14.79 4.81 -22.24
CA GLU A 57 13.36 5.10 -22.08
C GLU A 57 12.52 3.81 -22.08
N SER A 58 12.80 2.84 -22.96
CA SER A 58 12.08 1.56 -22.95
C SER A 58 12.35 0.72 -21.69
N PHE A 59 13.57 0.79 -21.14
CA PHE A 59 13.91 0.10 -19.91
C PHE A 59 13.27 0.79 -18.70
N ALA A 60 13.27 2.12 -18.67
CA ALA A 60 12.58 2.90 -17.65
C ALA A 60 11.07 2.65 -17.69
N GLN A 61 10.47 2.53 -18.89
CA GLN A 61 9.06 2.20 -19.04
C GLN A 61 8.74 0.79 -18.55
N ALA A 62 9.55 -0.21 -18.91
CA ALA A 62 9.37 -1.59 -18.46
C ALA A 62 9.57 -1.74 -16.93
N LEU A 63 10.54 -1.02 -16.36
CA LEU A 63 10.76 -0.96 -14.92
C LEU A 63 9.60 -0.24 -14.22
N SER A 64 9.12 0.88 -14.78
CA SER A 64 7.96 1.61 -14.27
C SER A 64 6.68 0.77 -14.35
N GLU A 65 6.49 -0.02 -15.39
CA GLU A 65 5.35 -0.93 -15.55
C GLU A 65 5.42 -2.10 -14.56
N ALA A 66 6.61 -2.68 -14.35
CA ALA A 66 6.85 -3.69 -13.33
C ALA A 66 6.65 -3.14 -11.90
N LEU A 67 7.05 -1.88 -11.66
CA LEU A 67 6.80 -1.17 -10.41
C LEU A 67 5.36 -0.65 -10.28
N GLN A 68 4.59 -0.54 -11.37
CA GLN A 68 3.18 -0.12 -11.36
C GLN A 68 2.24 -1.26 -10.98
N GLY A 69 2.71 -2.51 -10.97
CA GLY A 69 2.05 -3.63 -10.29
C GLY A 69 2.07 -3.53 -8.76
N ARG A 70 2.00 -2.31 -8.20
CA ARG A 70 2.11 -2.04 -6.76
C ARG A 70 1.05 -2.84 -6.03
N GLY A 71 1.50 -3.89 -5.33
CA GLY A 71 0.73 -4.47 -4.25
C GLY A 71 0.41 -3.40 -3.21
N ASN A 72 -0.74 -3.50 -2.57
CA ASN A 72 -1.11 -2.62 -1.47
C ASN A 72 -0.06 -2.77 -0.36
N VAL A 73 0.53 -1.66 0.09
CA VAL A 73 1.51 -1.66 1.17
C VAL A 73 0.81 -1.30 2.47
N VAL A 74 0.90 -2.19 3.45
CA VAL A 74 0.40 -1.97 4.80
C VAL A 74 1.58 -1.99 5.76
N MET A 75 1.78 -0.90 6.51
CA MET A 75 2.76 -0.87 7.59
C MET A 75 2.10 -1.35 8.88
N VAL A 76 2.65 -2.39 9.51
CA VAL A 76 2.09 -2.99 10.73
C VAL A 76 3.16 -3.05 11.80
N ARG A 77 2.80 -2.75 13.05
CA ARG A 77 3.66 -2.99 14.22
C ARG A 77 3.59 -4.47 14.57
N VAL A 78 4.75 -5.11 14.70
CA VAL A 78 4.89 -6.50 15.12
C VAL A 78 5.61 -6.57 16.45
N ASN A 79 5.33 -7.61 17.24
CA ASN A 79 6.08 -7.91 18.46
C ASN A 79 7.39 -8.65 18.12
N ASP A 80 8.29 -8.74 19.08
CA ASP A 80 9.61 -9.36 18.90
C ASP A 80 9.51 -10.85 18.49
N GLU A 81 8.51 -11.56 19.03
CA GLU A 81 8.26 -12.96 18.70
C GLU A 81 7.86 -13.14 17.23
N ALA A 82 6.89 -12.36 16.73
CA ALA A 82 6.51 -12.43 15.32
C ALA A 82 7.67 -12.02 14.42
N LEU A 83 8.45 -11.00 14.80
CA LEU A 83 9.63 -10.60 14.04
C LEU A 83 10.66 -11.74 13.93
N ALA A 84 10.93 -12.45 15.04
CA ALA A 84 11.83 -13.59 15.04
C ALA A 84 11.33 -14.75 14.15
N HIS A 85 10.02 -14.99 14.09
CA HIS A 85 9.46 -15.98 13.17
C HIS A 85 9.56 -15.56 11.69
N LEU A 86 9.37 -14.28 11.38
CA LEU A 86 9.59 -13.76 10.03
C LEU A 86 11.06 -13.95 9.64
N ASP A 87 12.00 -13.67 10.54
CA ASP A 87 13.42 -13.89 10.33
C ASP A 87 13.76 -15.34 10.05
N MET A 88 13.21 -16.25 10.85
CA MET A 88 13.40 -17.69 10.64
C MET A 88 12.94 -18.15 9.24
N LEU A 89 11.85 -17.59 8.72
CA LEU A 89 11.36 -17.90 7.36
C LEU A 89 12.30 -17.38 6.26
N VAL A 90 12.99 -16.27 6.51
CA VAL A 90 14.00 -15.73 5.58
C VAL A 90 15.29 -16.54 5.67
N GLU A 91 15.76 -16.82 6.88
CA GLU A 91 16.97 -17.61 7.15
C GLU A 91 16.86 -19.04 6.62
N ALA A 92 15.67 -19.64 6.67
CA ALA A 92 15.40 -20.96 6.10
C ALA A 92 15.19 -20.94 4.57
N GLU A 93 15.40 -19.80 3.91
CA GLU A 93 15.21 -19.59 2.46
C GLU A 93 13.80 -19.93 1.94
N ILE A 94 12.80 -19.97 2.83
CA ILE A 94 11.40 -20.20 2.44
C ILE A 94 10.86 -18.96 1.71
N THR A 95 11.33 -17.78 2.10
CA THR A 95 10.99 -16.48 1.50
C THR A 95 12.22 -15.61 1.37
N LYS A 96 12.21 -14.63 0.46
CA LYS A 96 13.39 -13.79 0.15
C LYS A 96 13.50 -12.55 1.04
N SER A 97 12.43 -12.20 1.75
CA SER A 97 12.38 -11.00 2.59
C SER A 97 11.30 -11.10 3.67
N ARG A 98 11.47 -10.36 4.76
CA ARG A 98 10.48 -10.31 5.87
C ARG A 98 9.08 -9.90 5.42
N SER A 99 8.96 -8.97 4.47
CA SER A 99 7.68 -8.54 3.91
C SER A 99 7.01 -9.64 3.09
N GLU A 100 7.80 -10.46 2.38
CA GLU A 100 7.31 -11.66 1.70
C GLU A 100 6.90 -12.75 2.70
N SER A 101 7.66 -12.96 3.78
CA SER A 101 7.28 -13.86 4.88
C SER A 101 5.94 -13.44 5.50
N ALA A 102 5.75 -12.15 5.72
CA ALA A 102 4.48 -11.61 6.25
C ALA A 102 3.33 -11.83 5.26
N ALA A 103 3.54 -11.54 3.98
CA ALA A 103 2.54 -11.79 2.94
C ALA A 103 2.17 -13.28 2.85
N PHE A 104 3.16 -14.16 2.94
CA PHE A 104 2.98 -15.60 2.97
C PHE A 104 2.09 -16.03 4.16
N LEU A 105 2.45 -15.62 5.38
CA LEU A 105 1.69 -15.95 6.59
C LEU A 105 0.27 -15.36 6.57
N ILE A 106 0.07 -14.14 6.06
CA ILE A 106 -1.25 -13.54 5.90
C ILE A 106 -2.10 -14.37 4.93
N SER A 107 -1.51 -14.82 3.82
CA SER A 107 -2.22 -15.63 2.84
C SER A 107 -2.65 -16.99 3.40
N GLU A 108 -1.78 -17.65 4.16
CA GLU A 108 -2.09 -18.90 4.85
C GLU A 108 -3.11 -18.69 5.97
N GLY A 109 -3.02 -17.58 6.71
CA GLY A 109 -4.01 -17.18 7.71
C GLY A 109 -5.40 -16.93 7.12
N ILE A 110 -5.49 -16.36 5.92
CA ILE A 110 -6.76 -16.17 5.20
C ILE A 110 -7.33 -17.53 4.78
N LYS A 111 -6.51 -18.43 4.22
CA LYS A 111 -6.95 -19.77 3.83
C LYS A 111 -7.43 -20.59 5.03
N ALA A 112 -6.69 -20.56 6.14
CA ALA A 112 -7.05 -21.26 7.37
C ALA A 112 -8.38 -20.77 7.95
N ASN A 113 -8.71 -19.50 7.77
CA ASN A 113 -9.93 -18.86 8.30
C ASN A 113 -10.99 -18.58 7.24
N GLN A 114 -10.99 -19.31 6.11
CA GLN A 114 -11.88 -19.02 4.98
C GLN A 114 -13.36 -18.99 5.37
N ALA A 115 -13.81 -19.93 6.21
CA ALA A 115 -15.19 -19.99 6.68
C ALA A 115 -15.63 -18.74 7.49
N LEU A 116 -14.70 -18.09 8.19
CA LEU A 116 -14.97 -16.85 8.91
C LEU A 116 -15.14 -15.69 7.91
N PHE A 117 -14.25 -15.60 6.92
CA PHE A 117 -14.34 -14.57 5.89
C PHE A 117 -15.60 -14.72 5.01
N ASP A 118 -16.03 -15.95 4.72
CA ASP A 118 -17.26 -16.20 3.97
C ASP A 118 -18.50 -15.72 4.75
N LYS A 119 -18.56 -15.95 6.07
CA LYS A 119 -19.63 -15.42 6.93
C LYS A 119 -19.63 -13.89 6.96
N ILE A 120 -18.47 -13.27 7.10
CA ILE A 120 -18.33 -11.80 7.07
C ILE A 120 -18.83 -11.26 5.73
N ARG A 121 -18.45 -11.90 4.62
CA ARG A 121 -18.88 -11.53 3.28
C ARG A 121 -20.41 -11.58 3.16
N ALA A 122 -21.02 -12.70 3.54
CA ALA A 122 -22.47 -12.90 3.44
C ALA A 122 -23.25 -11.82 4.22
N ILE A 123 -22.82 -11.50 5.45
CA ILE A 123 -23.49 -10.47 6.25
C ILE A 123 -23.26 -9.07 5.66
N THR A 124 -22.06 -8.78 5.17
CA THR A 124 -21.75 -7.47 4.58
C THR A 124 -22.57 -7.23 3.31
N GLU A 125 -22.79 -8.26 2.50
CA GLU A 125 -23.63 -8.21 1.31
C GLU A 125 -25.10 -7.93 1.67
N GLN A 126 -25.64 -8.60 2.69
CA GLN A 126 -26.98 -8.30 3.21
C GLN A 126 -27.10 -6.85 3.70
N ILE A 127 -26.07 -6.32 4.38
CA ILE A 127 -26.07 -4.91 4.81
C ILE A 127 -26.10 -3.97 3.60
N MET A 128 -25.37 -4.29 2.52
CA MET A 128 -25.39 -3.49 1.30
C MET A 128 -26.77 -3.52 0.63
N GLU A 129 -27.39 -4.70 0.52
CA GLU A 129 -28.74 -4.85 -0.02
C GLU A 129 -29.78 -4.07 0.80
N LEU A 130 -29.74 -4.19 2.13
CA LEU A 130 -30.64 -3.47 3.02
C LEU A 130 -30.43 -1.94 2.93
N ARG A 131 -29.18 -1.47 2.84
CA ARG A 131 -28.89 -0.05 2.62
C ARG A 131 -29.44 0.44 1.29
N GLU A 132 -29.42 -0.39 0.26
CA GLU A 132 -29.94 -0.04 -1.05
C GLU A 132 -31.48 -0.08 -1.10
N GLN A 133 -32.11 -1.03 -0.43
CA GLN A 133 -33.56 -1.08 -0.24
C GLN A 133 -34.05 0.18 0.48
N LEU A 134 -33.39 0.57 1.58
CA LEU A 134 -33.73 1.79 2.33
C LEU A 134 -33.65 3.04 1.44
N ARG A 135 -32.59 3.18 0.63
CA ARG A 135 -32.47 4.32 -0.29
C ARG A 135 -33.59 4.33 -1.32
N ARG A 136 -33.97 3.17 -1.86
CA ARG A 136 -35.06 3.05 -2.84
C ARG A 136 -36.41 3.44 -2.23
N GLU A 137 -36.76 2.92 -1.06
CA GLU A 137 -38.03 3.24 -0.41
C GLU A 137 -38.14 4.72 -0.05
N VAL A 138 -37.07 5.32 0.50
CA VAL A 138 -37.06 6.75 0.84
C VAL A 138 -37.06 7.64 -0.40
N ALA A 139 -36.40 7.23 -1.50
CA ALA A 139 -36.45 7.96 -2.76
C ALA A 139 -37.85 7.92 -3.39
N LEU A 140 -38.52 6.76 -3.37
CA LEU A 140 -39.89 6.62 -3.87
C LEU A 140 -40.89 7.49 -3.10
N THR A 141 -40.71 7.65 -1.78
CA THR A 141 -41.59 8.53 -0.98
C THR A 141 -41.40 10.02 -1.26
N ALA A 142 -40.30 10.44 -1.89
CA ALA A 142 -40.08 11.85 -2.22
C ALA A 142 -40.75 12.26 -3.55
N ASP A 143 -41.04 11.29 -4.43
CA ASP A 143 -41.66 11.54 -5.74
C ASP A 143 -43.20 11.49 -5.65
N GLU A 144 -43.79 10.80 -4.65
CA GLU A 144 -45.26 10.68 -4.50
C GLU A 144 -45.95 11.96 -3.95
N ASP A 145 -45.19 12.93 -3.46
CA ASP A 145 -45.71 14.21 -2.95
C ASP A 145 -45.90 15.29 -4.03
N GLU A 146 -45.32 15.12 -5.24
CA GLU A 146 -45.47 16.10 -6.34
C GLU A 146 -46.69 15.83 -7.24
N ASP A 147 -47.17 14.57 -7.34
CA ASP A 147 -48.29 14.21 -8.23
C ASP A 147 -49.69 14.41 -7.60
N ASN A 148 -49.79 14.60 -6.29
CA ASN A 148 -51.08 14.79 -5.59
C ASN A 148 -51.51 16.27 -5.42
N ALA A 149 -50.74 17.23 -5.95
CA ALA A 149 -51.01 18.66 -5.77
C ALA A 149 -51.88 19.31 -6.87
N GLU A 150 -52.29 18.57 -7.92
CA GLU A 150 -53.00 19.15 -9.09
C GLU A 150 -54.51 18.85 -9.21
N GLU A 151 -55.18 18.18 -8.25
CA GLU A 151 -56.62 17.88 -8.35
C GLU A 151 -57.58 18.66 -7.43
N ASP A 152 -57.13 19.70 -6.72
CA ASP A 152 -58.05 20.53 -5.90
C ASP A 152 -58.00 22.02 -6.27
N THR A 153 -58.35 22.33 -7.52
CA THR A 153 -58.90 23.66 -7.83
C THR A 153 -60.42 23.57 -7.85
N PRO A 154 -61.15 24.19 -6.90
CA PRO A 154 -62.60 24.21 -6.95
C PRO A 154 -63.05 24.98 -8.20
N SER A 155 -63.88 24.31 -9.01
CA SER A 155 -64.52 24.90 -10.19
C SER A 155 -65.21 26.22 -9.81
N PRO A 156 -65.03 27.31 -10.58
CA PRO A 156 -65.79 28.53 -10.36
C PRO A 156 -67.28 28.22 -10.50
N VAL A 157 -68.04 28.56 -9.46
CA VAL A 157 -69.51 28.49 -9.48
C VAL A 157 -70.00 29.81 -10.09
N ASP A 158 -70.67 29.68 -11.24
CA ASP A 158 -71.50 30.63 -12.00
C ASP A 158 -71.22 32.15 -11.94
#